data_AF-A0AAV5V2C8-F1
#
_entry.id   AF-A0AAV5V2C8-F1
#
_cell.length_a   1.000
_cell.length_b   1.000
_cell.length_c   1.000
_cell.angle_alpha   90.00
_cell.angle_beta   90.00
_cell.angle_gamma   90.00
#
_symmetry.space_group_name_H-M   'P 1'
#
loop_
_entity.id
_entity.type
_entity.pdbx_description
1 polymer ?
#
loop_
_entity_poly.entity_id
_entity_poly.type
_entity_poly.pdbx_seq_one_letter_code
_entity_poly.pdbx_strand_id
1 'polypeptide(L)'
;EKDADGVLNELHNRELDFYRWFKDAETDPNQTLKLPLFHGGEPCTETVGMIVLEDFTGITRICNDADYLSGFGMKLALDVVRQLAAIQCAYLSSDRELTNNIYRIDFSAPVHNCIKNIHKVDGLTEEMKSKLLEWVDPVTLFNIHADVPVEGISPTLIHCDLWPGNLLFHKEGTELGLLSIIDWQCFKIGNPLLDVASVIGESMNAVDRRAHKDVVLQAYVDEMSKGRSRFKRPFDMTIEKARILLSHALKWPCVQLMFAVVTTTEEEHAANSEESRVYEERLRELLVDTI
;
A
#
# COMPACT_ATOMS: atom_id res chain seq x y z
N GLU A 1 11.81 -12.13 -22.12
CA GLU A 1 10.76 -12.52 -21.17
C GLU A 1 11.41 -13.27 -20.03
N LYS A 2 11.18 -12.86 -18.78
CA LYS A 2 11.46 -13.75 -17.65
C LYS A 2 10.35 -14.80 -17.63
N ASP A 3 10.70 -16.05 -17.37
CA ASP A 3 9.73 -17.10 -17.07
C ASP A 3 8.87 -16.68 -15.87
N ALA A 4 7.59 -17.03 -15.84
CA ALA A 4 6.65 -16.63 -14.80
C ALA A 4 7.13 -17.08 -13.41
N ASP A 5 7.73 -18.27 -13.34
CA ASP A 5 8.36 -18.82 -12.14
C ASP A 5 9.53 -17.96 -11.64
N GLY A 6 10.27 -17.32 -12.55
CA GLY A 6 11.38 -16.43 -12.21
C GLY A 6 10.93 -15.13 -11.55
N VAL A 7 9.76 -14.60 -11.92
CA VAL A 7 9.18 -13.39 -11.30
C VAL A 7 8.63 -13.72 -9.91
N LEU A 8 7.91 -14.83 -9.77
CA LEU A 8 7.40 -15.28 -8.46
C LEU A 8 8.53 -15.57 -7.47
N ASN A 9 9.62 -16.19 -7.93
CA ASN A 9 10.81 -16.42 -7.11
C ASN A 9 11.48 -15.11 -6.66
N GLU A 10 11.49 -14.09 -7.52
CA GLU A 10 12.01 -12.77 -7.16
C GLU A 10 11.12 -12.09 -6.10
N LEU A 11 9.80 -12.15 -6.26
CA LEU A 11 8.84 -11.60 -5.29
C LEU A 11 8.97 -12.28 -3.91
N HIS A 12 9.05 -13.61 -3.87
CA HIS A 12 9.32 -14.37 -2.65
C HIS A 12 10.62 -13.93 -1.96
N ASN A 13 11.71 -13.86 -2.72
CA ASN A 13 13.03 -13.50 -2.17
C ASN A 13 13.06 -12.06 -1.64
N ARG A 14 12.27 -11.16 -2.24
CA ARG A 14 12.09 -9.81 -1.71
C ARG A 14 11.36 -9.85 -0.38
N GLU A 15 10.21 -10.51 -0.30
CA GLU A 15 9.46 -10.58 0.96
C GLU A 15 10.30 -11.20 2.09
N LEU A 16 11.08 -12.24 1.80
CA LEU A 16 12.02 -12.84 2.75
C LEU A 16 13.06 -11.82 3.25
N ASP A 17 13.63 -11.01 2.35
CA ASP A 17 14.59 -9.97 2.71
C ASP A 17 13.97 -8.88 3.57
N PHE A 18 12.72 -8.51 3.34
CA PHE A 18 11.98 -7.57 4.19
C PHE A 18 11.91 -8.08 5.64
N TYR A 19 11.46 -9.32 5.85
CA TYR A 19 11.32 -9.87 7.20
C TYR A 19 12.67 -10.10 7.88
N ARG A 20 13.70 -10.53 7.14
CA ARG A 20 15.07 -10.61 7.66
C ARG A 20 15.59 -9.24 8.08
N TRP A 21 15.34 -8.20 7.29
CA TRP A 21 15.74 -6.84 7.63
C TRP A 21 15.04 -6.37 8.91
N PHE A 22 13.73 -6.54 9.03
CA PHE A 22 12.99 -6.09 10.23
C PHE A 22 13.35 -6.85 11.50
N LYS A 23 13.70 -8.13 11.41
CA LYS A 23 14.10 -8.93 12.56
C LYS A 23 15.29 -8.34 13.32
N ASP A 24 16.26 -7.74 12.62
CA ASP A 24 17.41 -7.09 13.24
C ASP A 24 17.39 -5.56 13.14
N ALA A 25 16.26 -4.95 12.76
CA ALA A 25 16.13 -3.51 12.71
C ALA A 25 15.95 -2.94 14.13
N GLU A 26 16.65 -1.85 14.43
CA GLU A 26 16.40 -1.08 15.65
C GLU A 26 15.04 -0.38 15.54
N THR A 27 14.09 -0.85 16.34
CA THR A 27 12.76 -0.25 16.47
C THR A 27 12.66 0.54 17.78
N ASP A 28 11.68 1.43 17.89
CA ASP A 28 11.41 2.06 19.18
C ASP A 28 10.94 0.98 20.17
N PRO A 29 11.59 0.78 21.32
CA PRO A 29 11.15 -0.22 22.29
C PRO A 29 9.74 0.04 22.84
N ASN A 30 9.22 1.27 22.71
CA ASN A 30 7.86 1.63 23.11
C ASN A 30 6.84 1.48 21.98
N GLN A 31 7.26 1.10 20.77
CA GLN A 31 6.39 0.94 19.61
C GLN A 31 6.39 -0.51 19.14
N THR A 32 5.27 -1.18 19.35
CA THR A 32 5.04 -2.50 18.75
C THR A 32 4.59 -2.32 17.30
N LEU A 33 5.44 -2.75 16.37
CA LEU A 33 5.10 -2.80 14.95
C LEU A 33 4.08 -3.92 14.71
N LYS A 34 3.07 -3.62 13.90
CA LYS A 34 2.05 -4.59 13.46
C LYS A 34 2.54 -5.37 12.25
N LEU A 35 3.58 -6.17 12.49
CA LEU A 35 4.16 -7.12 11.54
C LEU A 35 4.13 -8.52 12.17
N PRO A 36 4.03 -9.60 11.39
CA PRO A 36 4.13 -10.95 11.93
C PRO A 36 5.54 -11.21 12.46
N LEU A 37 5.65 -11.95 13.57
CA LEU A 37 6.95 -12.41 14.02
C LEU A 37 7.59 -13.33 12.97
N PHE A 38 8.82 -13.00 12.58
CA PHE A 38 9.59 -13.79 11.62
C PHE A 38 10.43 -14.86 12.33
N HIS A 39 10.11 -16.14 12.10
CA HIS A 39 10.79 -17.27 12.72
C HIS A 39 11.97 -17.78 11.87
N GLY A 40 11.94 -17.60 10.56
CA GLY A 40 13.01 -18.01 9.64
C GLY A 40 12.50 -18.22 8.22
N GLY A 41 13.40 -18.48 7.28
CA GLY A 41 13.01 -18.73 5.89
C GLY A 41 14.21 -18.93 4.97
N GLU A 42 13.96 -19.54 3.81
CA GLU A 42 14.92 -19.85 2.76
C GLU A 42 14.50 -19.22 1.43
N PRO A 43 15.46 -18.70 0.64
CA PRO A 43 15.15 -18.09 -0.65
C PRO A 43 14.80 -19.14 -1.70
N CYS A 44 13.99 -18.76 -2.67
CA CYS A 44 13.86 -19.49 -3.93
C CYS A 44 15.21 -19.48 -4.66
N THR A 45 15.71 -20.68 -4.97
CA THR A 45 16.94 -20.90 -5.76
C THR A 45 16.66 -21.94 -6.84
N GLU A 46 17.20 -23.15 -6.70
CA GLU A 46 16.78 -24.35 -7.46
C GLU A 46 15.66 -25.12 -6.74
N THR A 47 15.33 -24.70 -5.52
CA THR A 47 14.28 -25.29 -4.67
C THR A 47 13.25 -24.24 -4.29
N VAL A 48 12.08 -24.73 -3.86
CA VAL A 48 10.98 -23.89 -3.36
C VAL A 48 11.44 -23.16 -2.11
N GLY A 49 11.33 -21.83 -2.12
CA GLY A 49 11.60 -21.00 -0.95
C GLY A 49 10.51 -21.12 0.11
N MET A 50 10.81 -20.70 1.34
CA MET A 50 9.87 -20.73 2.45
C MET A 50 10.05 -19.50 3.34
N ILE A 51 8.94 -18.94 3.83
CA ILE A 51 8.94 -17.92 4.89
C ILE A 51 8.08 -18.48 6.03
N VAL A 52 8.64 -18.51 7.25
CA VAL A 52 7.96 -18.98 8.45
C VAL A 52 7.63 -17.77 9.33
N LEU A 53 6.34 -17.50 9.47
CA LEU A 53 5.78 -16.35 10.17
C LEU A 53 4.91 -16.80 11.34
N GLU A 54 4.60 -15.85 12.22
CA GLU A 54 3.64 -16.01 13.30
C GLU A 54 2.28 -16.52 12.79
N ASP A 55 1.75 -17.54 13.45
CA ASP A 55 0.40 -18.01 13.22
C ASP A 55 -0.58 -17.23 14.09
N PHE A 56 -1.45 -16.46 13.45
CA PHE A 56 -2.46 -15.68 14.15
C PHE A 56 -3.71 -16.48 14.52
N THR A 57 -3.94 -17.69 14.00
CA THR A 57 -5.22 -18.43 14.13
C THR A 57 -5.70 -18.65 15.58
N GLY A 58 -4.78 -18.65 16.55
CA GLY A 58 -5.09 -18.73 17.98
C GLY A 58 -5.71 -17.46 18.59
N ILE A 59 -5.75 -16.34 17.86
CA ILE A 59 -6.31 -15.08 18.34
C ILE A 59 -7.84 -15.14 18.23
N THR A 60 -8.48 -15.25 19.39
CA THR A 60 -9.94 -15.39 19.58
C THR A 60 -10.83 -14.33 18.91
N ARG A 61 -10.26 -13.27 18.35
CA ARG A 61 -10.99 -12.16 17.72
C ARG A 61 -10.51 -11.82 16.31
N ILE A 62 -9.81 -12.71 15.60
CA ILE A 62 -9.52 -12.46 14.17
C ILE A 62 -10.83 -12.21 13.42
N CYS A 63 -10.80 -11.22 12.54
CA CYS A 63 -11.88 -10.94 11.62
C CYS A 63 -11.42 -11.17 10.19
N ASN A 64 -11.93 -12.22 9.56
CA ASN A 64 -11.75 -12.47 8.12
C ASN A 64 -12.80 -11.74 7.27
N ASP A 65 -13.86 -11.23 7.90
CA ASP A 65 -15.01 -10.58 7.25
C ASP A 65 -14.99 -9.06 7.42
N ALA A 66 -13.84 -8.42 7.17
CA ALA A 66 -13.84 -6.96 7.09
C ALA A 66 -14.71 -6.56 5.88
N ASP A 67 -15.76 -5.77 6.12
CA ASP A 67 -16.64 -5.27 5.05
C ASP A 67 -15.89 -4.21 4.25
N TYR A 68 -15.16 -4.66 3.24
CA TYR A 68 -14.38 -3.81 2.36
C TYR A 68 -15.26 -2.88 1.52
N LEU A 69 -16.55 -3.19 1.33
CA LEU A 69 -17.50 -2.39 0.57
C LEU A 69 -17.95 -1.15 1.35
N SER A 70 -18.04 -1.25 2.68
CA SER A 70 -18.30 -0.09 3.56
C SER A 70 -17.10 0.86 3.67
N GLY A 71 -15.89 0.33 3.51
CA GLY A 71 -14.63 1.06 3.65
C GLY A 71 -14.20 1.19 5.11
N PHE A 72 -12.97 1.63 5.32
CA PHE A 72 -12.40 1.76 6.66
C PHE A 72 -13.06 2.90 7.42
N GLY A 73 -13.58 2.57 8.59
CA GLY A 73 -13.91 3.56 9.60
C GLY A 73 -12.65 4.29 10.10
N MET A 74 -12.86 5.47 10.66
CA MET A 74 -11.77 6.39 11.01
C MET A 74 -10.72 5.79 11.96
N LYS A 75 -11.15 5.03 12.97
CA LYS A 75 -10.23 4.40 13.92
C LYS A 75 -9.26 3.48 13.19
N LEU A 76 -9.76 2.61 12.32
CA LEU A 76 -8.94 1.66 11.57
C LEU A 76 -8.00 2.37 10.60
N ALA A 77 -8.48 3.37 9.86
CA ALA A 77 -7.64 4.16 8.96
C ALA A 77 -6.47 4.82 9.70
N LEU A 78 -6.73 5.41 10.87
CA LEU A 78 -5.70 6.01 11.71
C LEU A 78 -4.73 4.96 12.27
N ASP A 79 -5.21 3.79 12.68
CA ASP A 79 -4.35 2.73 13.19
C ASP A 79 -3.42 2.19 12.10
N VAL A 80 -3.92 1.98 10.88
CA VAL A 80 -3.09 1.57 9.72
C VAL A 80 -2.05 2.63 9.40
N VAL A 81 -2.45 3.91 9.29
CA VAL A 81 -1.52 5.00 8.93
C VAL A 81 -0.44 5.22 9.97
N ARG A 82 -0.75 5.09 11.26
CA ARG A 82 0.27 5.14 12.32
C ARG A 82 1.25 3.98 12.22
N GLN A 83 0.79 2.78 11.85
CA GLN A 83 1.68 1.63 11.68
C GLN A 83 2.57 1.76 10.45
N LEU A 84 2.06 2.30 9.34
CA LEU A 84 2.89 2.65 8.19
C LEU A 84 3.99 3.66 8.58
N ALA A 85 3.63 4.74 9.28
CA ALA A 85 4.58 5.71 9.77
C ALA A 85 5.61 5.09 10.75
N ALA A 86 5.19 4.17 11.61
CA ALA A 86 6.08 3.44 12.53
C ALA A 86 7.15 2.62 11.80
N ILE A 87 6.73 1.86 10.78
CA ILE A 87 7.58 1.03 9.93
C ILE A 87 8.58 1.93 9.18
N GLN A 88 8.10 3.05 8.64
CA GLN A 88 8.93 4.04 7.97
C GLN A 88 9.92 4.72 8.92
N CYS A 89 9.53 5.00 10.16
CA CYS A 89 10.43 5.52 11.19
C CYS A 89 11.57 4.54 11.49
N ALA A 90 11.26 3.24 11.58
CA ALA A 90 12.29 2.21 11.78
C ALA A 90 13.29 2.18 10.60
N TYR A 91 12.80 2.27 9.37
CA TYR A 91 13.64 2.39 8.18
C TYR A 91 14.54 3.64 8.21
N LEU A 92 13.98 4.81 8.49
CA LEU A 92 14.72 6.08 8.52
C LEU A 92 15.73 6.15 9.67
N SER A 93 15.53 5.40 10.75
CA SER A 93 16.42 5.36 11.92
C SER A 93 17.56 4.34 11.77
N SER A 94 17.54 3.52 10.72
CA SER A 94 18.50 2.45 10.49
C SER A 94 19.62 2.88 9.54
N ASP A 95 20.83 2.38 9.78
CA ASP A 95 21.95 2.45 8.82
C ASP A 95 21.96 1.25 7.84
N ARG A 96 21.05 0.30 8.02
CA ARG A 96 20.98 -0.91 7.19
C ARG A 96 20.30 -0.59 5.88
N GLU A 97 20.97 -0.92 4.80
CA GLU A 97 20.39 -0.89 3.45
C GLU A 97 19.59 -2.17 3.18
N LEU A 98 18.54 -2.04 2.36
CA LEU A 98 17.79 -3.18 1.83
C LEU A 98 18.47 -3.63 0.53
N THR A 99 18.82 -4.91 0.46
CA THR A 99 19.79 -5.47 -0.51
C THR A 99 19.21 -5.81 -1.88
N ASN A 100 17.89 -6.00 -1.99
CA ASN A 100 17.24 -6.39 -3.25
C ASN A 100 16.84 -5.18 -4.11
N ASN A 101 16.64 -5.40 -5.42
CA ASN A 101 16.27 -4.41 -6.44
C ASN A 101 14.94 -3.69 -6.14
N ILE A 102 14.91 -2.85 -5.12
CA ILE A 102 13.78 -2.04 -4.63
C ILE A 102 13.12 -1.16 -5.70
N TYR A 103 13.74 -1.02 -6.87
CA TYR A 103 13.27 -0.20 -7.99
C TYR A 103 12.53 -0.95 -9.09
N ARG A 104 12.56 -2.29 -9.14
CA ARG A 104 12.03 -3.09 -10.27
C ARG A 104 10.92 -4.04 -9.83
N ILE A 105 9.73 -3.50 -9.61
CA ILE A 105 8.52 -4.34 -9.74
C ILE A 105 7.97 -4.07 -11.11
N ASP A 106 7.93 -5.14 -11.91
CA ASP A 106 7.34 -5.12 -13.21
C ASP A 106 5.83 -5.38 -13.07
N PHE A 107 5.04 -4.31 -13.02
CA PHE A 107 3.59 -4.39 -13.06
C PHE A 107 3.07 -4.68 -14.48
N SER A 108 3.93 -5.12 -15.41
CA SER A 108 3.59 -5.26 -16.83
C SER A 108 2.32 -6.08 -17.05
N ALA A 109 2.18 -7.28 -16.49
CA ALA A 109 1.00 -8.10 -16.79
C ALA A 109 -0.34 -7.44 -16.36
N PRO A 110 -0.53 -7.01 -15.10
CA PRO A 110 -1.73 -6.27 -14.68
C PRO A 110 -1.95 -4.97 -15.47
N VAL A 111 -0.88 -4.21 -15.71
CA VAL A 111 -0.95 -2.94 -16.45
C VAL A 111 -1.37 -3.16 -17.91
N HIS A 112 -0.76 -4.11 -18.61
CA HIS A 112 -1.13 -4.44 -19.99
C HIS A 112 -2.59 -4.92 -20.07
N ASN A 113 -3.06 -5.65 -19.07
CA ASN A 113 -4.45 -6.07 -19.00
C ASN A 113 -5.39 -4.87 -18.89
N CYS A 114 -5.06 -3.92 -18.02
CA CYS A 114 -5.85 -2.71 -17.83
C CYS A 114 -5.87 -1.83 -19.07
N ILE A 115 -4.72 -1.60 -19.71
CA ILE A 115 -4.64 -0.85 -20.97
C ILE A 115 -5.56 -1.45 -22.03
N LYS A 116 -5.59 -2.79 -22.15
CA LYS A 116 -6.42 -3.49 -23.14
C LYS A 116 -7.91 -3.35 -22.84
N ASN A 117 -8.32 -3.29 -21.59
CA ASN A 117 -9.72 -3.44 -21.20
C ASN A 117 -10.39 -2.18 -20.63
N ILE A 118 -9.65 -1.12 -20.34
CA ILE A 118 -10.20 0.11 -19.74
C ILE A 118 -11.31 0.76 -20.59
N HIS A 119 -11.31 0.54 -21.91
CA HIS A 119 -12.37 1.01 -22.81
C HIS A 119 -13.73 0.36 -22.56
N LYS A 120 -13.76 -0.81 -21.89
CA LYS A 120 -14.97 -1.56 -21.54
C LYS A 120 -15.63 -1.07 -20.24
N VAL A 121 -14.99 -0.16 -19.50
CA VAL A 121 -15.52 0.39 -18.25
C VAL A 121 -16.43 1.58 -18.58
N ASP A 122 -17.75 1.35 -18.53
CA ASP A 122 -18.76 2.33 -18.94
C ASP A 122 -18.90 3.52 -17.98
N GLY A 123 -18.65 3.31 -16.68
CA GLY A 123 -18.82 4.36 -15.66
C GLY A 123 -17.79 5.49 -15.65
N LEU A 124 -16.78 5.43 -16.53
CA LEU A 124 -15.68 6.41 -16.61
C LEU A 124 -15.78 7.28 -17.85
N THR A 125 -15.47 8.58 -17.70
CA THR A 125 -15.35 9.51 -18.83
C THR A 125 -14.09 9.24 -19.65
N GLU A 126 -14.03 9.71 -20.89
CA GLU A 126 -12.83 9.58 -21.73
C GLU A 126 -11.62 10.35 -21.13
N GLU A 127 -11.86 11.45 -20.43
CA GLU A 127 -10.82 12.17 -19.69
C GLU A 127 -10.24 11.32 -18.55
N MET A 128 -11.09 10.68 -17.76
CA MET A 128 -10.70 9.76 -16.69
C MET A 128 -9.87 8.58 -17.24
N LYS A 129 -10.35 7.94 -18.31
CA LYS A 129 -9.61 6.84 -18.96
C LYS A 129 -8.26 7.31 -19.50
N SER A 130 -8.21 8.49 -20.12
CA SER A 130 -6.97 9.08 -20.62
C SER A 130 -5.96 9.33 -19.49
N LYS A 131 -6.42 9.79 -18.32
CA LYS A 131 -5.54 10.01 -17.15
C LYS A 131 -5.02 8.71 -16.57
N LEU A 132 -5.86 7.69 -16.45
CA LEU A 132 -5.43 6.36 -16.00
C LEU A 132 -4.37 5.77 -16.94
N LEU A 133 -4.56 5.88 -18.26
CA LEU A 133 -3.58 5.44 -19.26
C LEU A 133 -2.24 6.21 -19.16
N GLU A 134 -2.29 7.51 -18.89
CA GLU A 134 -1.10 8.33 -18.63
C GLU A 134 -0.35 7.85 -17.37
N TRP A 135 -1.08 7.49 -16.31
CA TRP A 135 -0.48 7.09 -15.02
C TRP A 135 0.09 5.68 -14.99
N VAL A 136 -0.39 4.78 -15.87
CA VAL A 136 0.20 3.44 -16.03
C VAL A 136 1.31 3.38 -17.06
N ASP A 137 1.65 4.49 -17.72
CA ASP A 137 2.91 4.58 -18.47
C ASP A 137 4.08 4.23 -17.53
N PRO A 138 5.03 3.37 -17.94
CA PRO A 138 6.08 2.90 -17.05
C PRO A 138 6.91 4.01 -16.38
N VAL A 139 7.17 5.12 -17.07
CA VAL A 139 7.94 6.24 -16.51
C VAL A 139 7.08 7.00 -15.51
N THR A 140 5.83 7.30 -15.88
CA THR A 140 4.89 7.97 -14.97
C THR A 140 4.63 7.15 -13.71
N LEU A 141 4.36 5.85 -13.86
CA LEU A 141 4.12 4.93 -12.76
C LEU A 141 5.33 4.83 -11.83
N PHE A 142 6.54 4.72 -12.41
CA PHE A 142 7.77 4.77 -11.62
C PHE A 142 7.86 6.07 -10.82
N ASN A 143 7.59 7.22 -11.43
CA ASN A 143 7.63 8.51 -10.75
C ASN A 143 6.60 8.59 -9.64
N ILE A 144 5.36 8.11 -9.85
CA ILE A 144 4.32 8.07 -8.80
C ILE A 144 4.83 7.37 -7.53
N HIS A 145 5.57 6.26 -7.69
CA HIS A 145 6.09 5.48 -6.58
C HIS A 145 7.37 6.05 -5.99
N ALA A 146 8.31 6.51 -6.83
CA ALA A 146 9.68 6.78 -6.43
C ALA A 146 10.00 8.27 -6.24
N ASP A 147 9.29 9.16 -6.93
CA ASP A 147 9.59 10.59 -6.89
C ASP A 147 9.16 11.21 -5.54
N VAL A 148 10.05 12.03 -5.00
CA VAL A 148 9.85 12.79 -3.76
C VAL A 148 10.16 14.25 -4.07
N PRO A 149 9.20 15.00 -4.67
CA PRO A 149 9.43 16.34 -5.22
C PRO A 149 9.48 17.43 -4.13
N VAL A 150 9.89 17.08 -2.91
CA VAL A 150 9.89 17.98 -1.75
C VAL A 150 11.24 17.92 -1.06
N GLU A 151 11.91 19.07 -0.98
CA GLU A 151 13.20 19.21 -0.33
C GLU A 151 13.14 18.81 1.16
N GLY A 152 14.21 18.17 1.65
CA GLY A 152 14.34 17.75 3.05
C GLY A 152 13.64 16.43 3.40
N ILE A 153 12.94 15.83 2.45
CA ILE A 153 12.26 14.53 2.61
C ILE A 153 13.02 13.46 1.83
N SER A 154 13.60 12.50 2.55
CA SER A 154 14.16 11.28 1.95
C SER A 154 13.04 10.30 1.61
N PRO A 155 13.21 9.50 0.55
CA PRO A 155 12.30 8.39 0.29
C PRO A 155 12.39 7.36 1.43
N THR A 156 11.29 6.66 1.66
CA THR A 156 11.16 5.70 2.77
C THR A 156 10.62 4.36 2.28
N LEU A 157 10.65 3.38 3.18
CA LEU A 157 10.09 2.06 2.94
C LEU A 157 8.57 2.13 2.78
N ILE A 158 8.08 1.62 1.66
CA ILE A 158 6.66 1.58 1.30
C ILE A 158 6.28 0.16 0.87
N HIS A 159 5.02 -0.21 1.14
CA HIS A 159 4.44 -1.51 0.82
C HIS A 159 4.18 -1.66 -0.68
N CYS A 160 3.71 -0.59 -1.34
CA CYS A 160 3.31 -0.52 -2.75
C CYS A 160 2.13 -1.40 -3.17
N ASP A 161 1.75 -2.41 -2.40
CA ASP A 161 0.56 -3.23 -2.66
C ASP A 161 -0.37 -3.25 -1.44
N LEU A 162 -0.62 -2.07 -0.86
CA LEU A 162 -1.44 -1.96 0.34
C LEU A 162 -2.92 -1.86 -0.05
N TRP A 163 -3.63 -2.97 0.13
CA TRP A 163 -5.09 -3.05 -0.01
C TRP A 163 -5.64 -3.88 1.16
N PRO A 164 -6.96 -3.87 1.42
CA PRO A 164 -7.50 -4.53 2.60
C PRO A 164 -7.20 -6.03 2.72
N GLY A 165 -6.96 -6.75 1.61
CA GLY A 165 -6.56 -8.16 1.62
C GLY A 165 -5.17 -8.42 2.21
N ASN A 166 -4.30 -7.40 2.22
CA ASN A 166 -2.95 -7.47 2.82
C ASN A 166 -2.92 -6.97 4.28
N LEU A 167 -4.09 -6.78 4.88
CA LEU A 167 -4.26 -6.39 6.28
C LEU A 167 -5.01 -7.49 7.04
N LEU A 168 -4.44 -7.92 8.16
CA LEU A 168 -5.12 -8.79 9.10
C LEU A 168 -5.79 -7.94 10.17
N PHE A 169 -7.02 -8.31 10.54
CA PHE A 169 -7.82 -7.54 11.50
C PHE A 169 -8.17 -8.35 12.73
N HIS A 170 -8.37 -7.65 13.84
CA HIS A 170 -9.04 -8.19 15.01
C HIS A 170 -10.28 -7.35 15.36
N LYS A 171 -11.27 -7.95 16.02
CA LYS A 171 -12.43 -7.25 16.56
C LYS A 171 -12.20 -6.85 18.01
N GLU A 172 -12.59 -5.63 18.37
CA GLU A 172 -12.72 -5.16 19.74
C GLU A 172 -14.17 -4.69 19.95
N GLY A 173 -15.03 -5.61 20.40
CA GLY A 173 -16.47 -5.36 20.41
C GLY A 173 -17.01 -5.24 18.98
N THR A 174 -17.54 -4.08 18.62
CA THR A 174 -18.07 -3.79 17.27
C THR A 174 -17.04 -3.14 16.34
N GLU A 175 -15.86 -2.78 16.83
CA GLU A 175 -14.84 -2.07 16.05
C GLU A 175 -13.77 -3.03 15.53
N LEU A 176 -13.27 -2.75 14.32
CA LEU A 176 -12.09 -3.40 13.76
C LEU A 176 -10.83 -2.66 14.20
N GLY A 177 -9.80 -3.42 14.56
CA GLY A 177 -8.44 -2.95 14.80
C GLY A 177 -7.45 -3.68 13.89
N LEU A 178 -6.33 -3.04 13.60
CA LEU A 178 -5.25 -3.64 12.81
C LEU A 178 -4.48 -4.65 13.66
N LEU A 179 -4.46 -5.90 13.18
CA LEU A 179 -3.65 -6.98 13.76
C LEU A 179 -2.25 -7.01 13.17
N SER A 180 -2.14 -7.03 11.83
CA SER A 180 -0.85 -7.10 11.14
C SER A 180 -0.95 -6.62 9.70
N ILE A 181 0.14 -6.07 9.16
CA ILE A 181 0.35 -5.82 7.73
C ILE A 181 1.23 -6.95 7.19
N ILE A 182 0.79 -7.60 6.12
CA ILE A 182 1.43 -8.79 5.53
C ILE A 182 1.62 -8.61 4.02
N ASP A 183 2.27 -9.58 3.37
CA ASP A 183 2.50 -9.60 1.93
C ASP A 183 3.36 -8.43 1.42
N TRP A 184 4.58 -8.36 1.98
CA TRP A 184 5.53 -7.30 1.65
C TRP A 184 6.31 -7.55 0.36
N GLN A 185 5.93 -8.52 -0.48
CA GLN A 185 6.67 -8.86 -1.71
C GLN A 185 6.87 -7.67 -2.66
N CYS A 186 5.95 -6.70 -2.58
CA CYS A 186 5.94 -5.50 -3.39
C CYS A 186 6.69 -4.30 -2.80
N PHE A 187 7.36 -4.43 -1.65
CA PHE A 187 7.95 -3.26 -0.97
C PHE A 187 8.96 -2.50 -1.84
N LYS A 188 9.06 -1.18 -1.68
CA LYS A 188 10.05 -0.31 -2.34
C LYS A 188 10.56 0.78 -1.41
N ILE A 189 11.56 1.54 -1.87
CA ILE A 189 11.93 2.83 -1.28
C ILE A 189 11.42 3.94 -2.19
N GLY A 190 10.54 4.80 -1.68
CA GLY A 190 9.88 5.79 -2.50
C GLY A 190 9.09 6.84 -1.72
N ASN A 191 8.03 7.36 -2.35
CA ASN A 191 7.17 8.39 -1.80
C ASN A 191 6.54 7.94 -0.47
N PRO A 192 6.85 8.60 0.65
CA PRO A 192 6.36 8.19 1.98
C PRO A 192 4.85 8.13 2.13
N LEU A 193 4.12 8.87 1.30
CA LEU A 193 2.67 8.95 1.34
C LEU A 193 1.99 8.00 0.36
N LEU A 194 2.72 7.13 -0.35
CA LEU A 194 2.12 6.20 -1.31
C LEU A 194 1.07 5.29 -0.66
N ASP A 195 1.46 4.57 0.40
CA ASP A 195 0.55 3.63 1.07
C ASP A 195 -0.53 4.37 1.89
N VAL A 196 -0.22 5.57 2.39
CA VAL A 196 -1.21 6.46 3.03
C VAL A 196 -2.27 6.89 2.01
N ALA A 197 -1.87 7.13 0.76
CA ALA A 197 -2.80 7.39 -0.33
C ALA A 197 -3.69 6.16 -0.60
N SER A 198 -3.17 4.93 -0.55
CA SER A 198 -3.99 3.72 -0.68
C SER A 198 -5.01 3.57 0.45
N VAL A 199 -4.65 3.87 1.70
CA VAL A 199 -5.62 3.92 2.82
C VAL A 199 -6.72 4.94 2.54
N ILE A 200 -6.35 6.16 2.15
CA ILE A 200 -7.30 7.26 1.92
C ILE A 200 -8.17 7.01 0.68
N GLY A 201 -7.56 6.56 -0.41
CA GLY A 201 -8.17 6.49 -1.74
C GLY A 201 -8.93 5.20 -2.01
N GLU A 202 -8.30 4.06 -1.72
CA GLU A 202 -8.85 2.73 -2.02
C GLU A 202 -9.66 2.16 -0.84
N SER A 203 -9.17 2.37 0.39
CA SER A 203 -9.76 1.70 1.55
C SER A 203 -10.85 2.51 2.26
N MET A 204 -10.90 3.84 2.13
CA MET A 204 -12.00 4.66 2.67
C MET A 204 -13.07 4.95 1.61
N ASN A 205 -14.33 5.08 2.04
CA ASN A 205 -15.38 5.57 1.16
C ASN A 205 -15.22 7.08 0.86
N ALA A 206 -15.90 7.57 -0.19
CA ALA A 206 -15.73 8.95 -0.66
C ALA A 206 -16.17 10.01 0.37
N VAL A 207 -17.21 9.72 1.16
CA VAL A 207 -17.74 10.64 2.18
C VAL A 207 -16.70 10.83 3.28
N ASP A 208 -16.21 9.73 3.86
CA ASP A 208 -15.22 9.77 4.93
C ASP A 208 -13.88 10.31 4.45
N ARG A 209 -13.43 9.93 3.25
CA ARG A 209 -12.20 10.47 2.65
C ARG A 209 -12.25 12.00 2.58
N ARG A 210 -13.32 12.56 2.03
CA ARG A 210 -13.46 14.02 1.88
C ARG A 210 -13.56 14.73 3.22
N ALA A 211 -14.25 14.12 4.19
CA ALA A 211 -14.42 14.69 5.52
C ALA A 211 -13.14 14.62 6.38
N HIS A 212 -12.29 13.62 6.17
CA HIS A 212 -11.26 13.25 7.14
C HIS A 212 -9.84 13.08 6.61
N LYS A 213 -9.57 13.24 5.30
CA LYS A 213 -8.21 13.10 4.74
C LYS A 213 -7.15 13.92 5.47
N ASP A 214 -7.45 15.15 5.86
CA ASP A 214 -6.50 16.01 6.57
C ASP A 214 -6.22 15.49 7.99
N VAL A 215 -7.20 14.85 8.65
CA VAL A 215 -7.03 14.23 9.96
C VAL A 215 -6.11 13.01 9.85
N VAL A 216 -6.34 12.17 8.84
CA VAL A 216 -5.49 11.00 8.55
C VAL A 216 -4.06 11.43 8.23
N LEU A 217 -3.91 12.47 7.39
CA LEU A 217 -2.61 13.01 7.02
C LEU A 217 -1.89 13.64 8.22
N GLN A 218 -2.60 14.35 9.10
CA GLN A 218 -2.02 14.88 10.33
C GLN A 218 -1.54 13.76 11.25
N ALA A 219 -2.31 12.68 11.40
CA ALA A 219 -1.90 11.53 12.20
C ALA A 219 -0.61 10.89 11.69
N TYR A 220 -0.42 10.81 10.37
CA TYR A 220 0.84 10.39 9.78
C TYR A 220 2.00 11.32 10.18
N VAL A 221 1.84 12.63 10.01
CA VAL A 221 2.88 13.63 10.36
C VAL A 221 3.23 13.57 11.85
N ASP A 222 2.22 13.47 12.71
CA ASP A 222 2.38 13.38 14.16
C ASP A 222 3.16 12.11 14.53
N GLU A 223 2.85 10.97 13.91
CA GLU A 223 3.56 9.72 14.16
C GLU A 223 5.02 9.79 13.71
N MET A 224 5.29 10.31 12.50
CA MET A 224 6.65 10.52 12.01
C MET A 224 7.47 11.43 12.93
N SER A 225 6.83 12.42 13.55
CA SER A 225 7.51 13.36 14.46
C SER A 225 8.08 12.67 15.70
N LYS A 226 7.49 11.57 16.17
CA LYS A 226 7.96 10.80 17.34
C LYS A 226 9.32 10.14 17.08
N GLY A 227 9.61 9.78 15.82
CA GLY A 227 10.87 9.16 15.41
C GLY A 227 11.98 10.16 15.07
N ARG A 228 11.64 11.45 14.88
CA ARG A 228 12.49 12.44 14.20
C ARG A 228 13.91 12.55 14.73
N SER A 229 14.11 12.47 16.06
CA SER A 229 15.44 12.58 16.66
C SER A 229 16.37 11.40 16.39
N ARG A 230 15.83 10.28 15.90
CA ARG A 230 16.56 9.03 15.61
C ARG A 230 16.86 8.86 14.12
N PHE A 231 16.25 9.68 13.26
CA PHE A 231 16.41 9.55 11.82
C PHE A 231 17.86 9.81 11.41
N LYS A 232 18.39 8.92 10.59
CA LYS A 232 19.74 8.98 10.01
C LYS A 232 19.74 9.53 8.59
N ARG A 233 18.55 9.79 8.03
CA ARG A 233 18.30 10.38 6.71
C ARG A 233 17.44 11.65 6.85
N PRO A 234 17.62 12.68 6.02
CA PRO A 234 16.80 13.91 6.08
C PRO A 234 15.31 13.58 5.96
N PHE A 235 14.52 13.97 6.95
CA PHE A 235 13.06 13.79 6.92
C PHE A 235 12.37 14.82 7.82
N ASP A 236 12.16 16.02 7.29
CA ASP A 236 11.52 17.14 7.98
C ASP A 236 10.07 17.34 7.54
N MET A 237 9.26 16.30 7.68
CA MET A 237 7.85 16.30 7.26
C MET A 237 7.04 17.36 8.00
N THR A 238 6.40 18.26 7.24
CA THR A 238 5.32 19.15 7.70
C THR A 238 4.01 18.77 7.04
N ILE A 239 2.89 19.31 7.52
CA ILE A 239 1.58 19.03 6.92
C ILE A 239 1.50 19.56 5.47
N GLU A 240 2.14 20.69 5.16
CA GLU A 240 2.21 21.25 3.80
C GLU A 240 3.00 20.33 2.86
N LYS A 241 4.16 19.83 3.31
CA LYS A 241 4.96 18.86 2.55
C LYS A 241 4.19 17.56 2.33
N ALA A 242 3.51 17.08 3.38
CA ALA A 242 2.69 15.89 3.32
C ALA A 242 1.54 16.03 2.31
N ARG A 243 0.90 17.22 2.21
CA ARG A 243 -0.15 17.48 1.21
C ARG A 243 0.37 17.42 -0.22
N ILE A 244 1.57 17.93 -0.49
CA ILE A 244 2.21 17.85 -1.81
C ILE A 244 2.53 16.39 -2.17
N LEU A 245 3.09 15.63 -1.23
CA LEU A 245 3.40 14.22 -1.44
C LEU A 245 2.15 13.37 -1.63
N LEU A 246 1.09 13.64 -0.85
CA LEU A 246 -0.20 12.95 -0.96
C LEU A 246 -0.88 13.25 -2.31
N SER A 247 -0.91 14.51 -2.77
CA SER A 247 -1.51 14.84 -4.06
C SER A 247 -0.82 14.13 -5.22
N HIS A 248 0.50 13.94 -5.12
CA HIS A 248 1.24 13.12 -6.06
C HIS A 248 0.87 11.63 -5.96
N ALA A 249 0.79 11.12 -4.73
CA ALA A 249 0.54 9.71 -4.43
C ALA A 249 -0.89 9.23 -4.73
N LEU A 250 -1.91 10.10 -4.68
CA LEU A 250 -3.33 9.73 -4.91
C LEU A 250 -3.60 9.14 -6.31
N LYS A 251 -2.68 9.30 -7.27
CA LYS A 251 -2.75 8.63 -8.57
C LYS A 251 -2.61 7.11 -8.43
N TRP A 252 -1.87 6.62 -7.45
CA TRP A 252 -1.66 5.19 -7.22
C TRP A 252 -2.94 4.42 -6.86
N PRO A 253 -3.74 4.81 -5.85
CA PRO A 253 -5.01 4.15 -5.59
C PRO A 253 -6.02 4.24 -6.74
N CYS A 254 -5.95 5.26 -7.61
CA CYS A 254 -6.72 5.25 -8.87
C CYS A 254 -6.29 4.10 -9.78
N VAL A 255 -4.99 3.84 -9.91
CA VAL A 255 -4.45 2.73 -10.68
C VAL A 255 -4.80 1.38 -10.03
N GLN A 256 -4.70 1.25 -8.71
CA GLN A 256 -5.10 0.03 -7.99
C GLN A 256 -6.58 -0.28 -8.17
N LEU A 257 -7.47 0.70 -7.98
CA LEU A 257 -8.90 0.54 -8.19
C LEU A 257 -9.23 0.23 -9.66
N MET A 258 -8.48 0.80 -10.62
CA MET A 258 -8.61 0.41 -12.02
C MET A 258 -8.30 -1.08 -12.22
N PHE A 259 -7.30 -1.64 -11.54
CA PHE A 259 -6.98 -3.07 -11.64
C PHE A 259 -8.15 -3.92 -11.13
N ALA A 260 -8.74 -3.56 -9.99
CA ALA A 260 -9.91 -4.24 -9.44
C ALA A 260 -11.14 -4.15 -10.37
N VAL A 261 -11.42 -2.97 -10.92
CA VAL A 261 -12.54 -2.78 -11.86
C VAL A 261 -12.33 -3.57 -13.15
N VAL A 262 -11.14 -3.52 -13.76
CA VAL A 262 -10.89 -4.24 -15.00
C VAL A 262 -10.93 -5.76 -14.80
N THR A 263 -10.28 -6.28 -13.76
CA THR A 263 -10.25 -7.73 -13.50
C THR A 263 -11.64 -8.28 -13.22
N THR A 264 -12.47 -7.57 -12.45
CA THR A 264 -13.86 -7.97 -12.20
C THR A 264 -14.75 -7.91 -13.44
N THR A 265 -14.41 -7.09 -14.45
CA THR A 265 -15.14 -7.05 -15.74
C THR A 265 -14.79 -8.20 -16.69
N GLU A 266 -13.63 -8.85 -16.54
CA GLU A 266 -13.21 -9.98 -17.38
C GLU A 266 -13.75 -11.33 -16.92
N GLU A 267 -13.93 -11.52 -15.61
CA GLU A 267 -14.55 -12.72 -15.06
C GLU A 267 -16.07 -12.68 -15.34
N GLU A 268 -16.48 -13.29 -16.46
CA GLU A 268 -17.79 -13.28 -17.15
C GLU A 268 -19.06 -13.66 -16.35
N HIS A 269 -19.10 -13.49 -15.02
CA HIS A 269 -20.34 -13.59 -14.22
C HIS A 269 -20.62 -12.39 -13.29
N ALA A 270 -19.71 -11.41 -13.17
CA ALA A 270 -19.76 -10.40 -12.10
C ALA A 270 -19.96 -8.94 -12.54
N ALA A 271 -20.11 -8.62 -13.83
CA ALA A 271 -20.32 -7.23 -14.30
C ALA A 271 -21.55 -6.52 -13.69
N ASN A 272 -22.42 -7.23 -12.95
CA ASN A 272 -23.55 -6.69 -12.18
C ASN A 272 -23.50 -7.04 -10.68
N SER A 273 -22.35 -7.50 -10.16
CA SER A 273 -22.18 -7.72 -8.72
C SER A 273 -22.19 -6.37 -7.99
N GLU A 274 -22.69 -6.36 -6.75
CA GLU A 274 -22.66 -5.18 -5.89
C GLU A 274 -21.23 -4.67 -5.69
N GLU A 275 -20.27 -5.60 -5.57
CA GLU A 275 -18.85 -5.33 -5.41
C GLU A 275 -18.23 -4.60 -6.61
N SER A 276 -18.46 -5.08 -7.84
CA SER A 276 -17.97 -4.39 -9.06
C SER A 276 -18.48 -2.96 -9.15
N ARG A 277 -19.75 -2.73 -8.79
CA ARG A 277 -20.34 -1.38 -8.79
C ARG A 277 -19.71 -0.47 -7.73
N VAL A 278 -19.41 -1.01 -6.55
CA VAL A 278 -18.74 -0.24 -5.48
C VAL A 278 -17.32 0.14 -5.90
N TYR A 279 -16.55 -0.77 -6.52
CA TYR A 279 -15.21 -0.43 -7.00
C TYR A 279 -15.23 0.62 -8.12
N GLU A 280 -16.16 0.51 -9.08
CA GLU A 280 -16.31 1.50 -10.15
C GLU A 280 -16.71 2.88 -9.59
N GLU A 281 -17.67 2.92 -8.66
CA GLU A 281 -18.09 4.16 -8.01
C GLU A 281 -16.93 4.79 -7.21
N ARG A 282 -16.19 3.98 -6.45
CA ARG A 282 -15.00 4.46 -5.71
C ARG A 282 -13.94 5.01 -6.64
N LEU A 283 -13.63 4.30 -7.73
CA LEU A 283 -12.67 4.75 -8.73
C LEU A 283 -13.10 6.10 -9.31
N ARG A 284 -14.37 6.23 -9.71
CA ARG A 284 -14.91 7.47 -10.26
C ARG A 284 -14.81 8.63 -9.27
N GLU A 285 -15.25 8.44 -8.03
CA GLU A 285 -15.20 9.48 -7.00
C GLU A 285 -13.76 9.88 -6.64
N LEU A 286 -12.83 8.92 -6.63
CA LEU A 286 -11.42 9.19 -6.38
C LEU A 286 -10.76 9.94 -7.54
N LEU A 287 -11.11 9.62 -8.78
CA LEU A 287 -10.66 10.35 -9.96
C LEU A 287 -11.15 11.80 -9.96
N VAL A 288 -12.41 12.05 -9.56
CA VAL A 288 -12.94 13.41 -9.37
C VAL A 288 -12.16 14.17 -8.30
N ASP A 289 -11.71 13.49 -7.24
CA ASP A 289 -10.92 14.11 -6.17
C ASP A 289 -9.45 14.37 -6.57
N THR A 290 -8.97 13.76 -7.67
CA THR A 290 -7.54 13.70 -8.04
C THR A 290 -7.18 14.46 -9.32
N ILE A 291 -8.11 14.54 -10.30
CA ILE A 291 -7.94 15.27 -11.58
C ILE A 291 -8.25 16.76 -11.37
#